data_AF-A0A819N0B7-F1
#
_entry.id   AF-A0A819N0B7-F1
#
_cell.length_a   1.000
_cell.length_b   1.000
_cell.length_c   1.000
_cell.angle_alpha   90.00
_cell.angle_beta   90.00
_cell.angle_gamma   90.00
#
_symmetry.space_group_name_H-M   'P 1'
#
loop_
_entity.id
_entity.type
_entity.pdbx_description
1 polymer ?
#
loop_
_entity_poly.entity_id
_entity_poly.type
_entity_poly.pdbx_seq_one_letter_code
_entity_poly.pdbx_strand_id
1 'polypeptide(L)'
;MHVQELLIYPVKSCAGIKVQEALVTKYGLALPSNPRIFDRRWMIVKDGRHQSQRFLSRMALIQPSFVKDGLCLQAPNMPDLHISINPLPKESMQCYFWDDPVLGLRYDDNVSHWLRTFFEMEDKLDLVVFDDQKFEGRLCKNCEVPNIARDGDVVAYHDMSPVHLCSLESV
;
A
#
# COMPACT_ATOMS: atom_id res chain seq x y z
N MET A 1 -6.01 25.27 -12.27
CA MET A 1 -6.00 23.87 -11.79
C MET A 1 -6.44 23.88 -10.34
N HIS A 2 -7.44 23.08 -9.97
CA HIS A 2 -7.87 22.89 -8.58
C HIS A 2 -7.86 21.39 -8.27
N VAL A 3 -7.66 21.03 -6.99
CA VAL A 3 -7.72 19.64 -6.54
C VAL A 3 -9.18 19.29 -6.29
N GLN A 4 -9.70 18.29 -7.02
CA GLN A 4 -11.06 17.78 -6.84
C GLN A 4 -11.16 16.79 -5.69
N GLU A 5 -10.26 15.81 -5.66
CA GLU A 5 -10.22 14.77 -4.63
C GLU A 5 -8.79 14.45 -4.22
N LEU A 6 -8.62 14.06 -2.96
CA LEU A 6 -7.41 13.44 -2.45
C LEU A 6 -7.72 12.02 -2.01
N LEU A 7 -6.89 11.08 -2.45
CA LEU A 7 -7.02 9.66 -2.09
C LEU A 7 -5.70 9.14 -1.54
N ILE A 8 -5.78 8.37 -0.47
CA ILE A 8 -4.67 7.56 0.05
C ILE A 8 -5.02 6.10 -0.19
N TYR A 9 -4.12 5.35 -0.80
CA TYR A 9 -4.25 3.91 -1.04
C TYR A 9 -3.27 3.19 -0.11
N PRO A 10 -3.63 2.97 1.16
CA PRO A 10 -2.66 2.50 2.14
C PRO A 10 -2.11 1.12 1.76
N VAL A 11 -2.96 0.22 1.27
CA VAL A 11 -2.57 -1.10 0.75
C VAL A 11 -2.45 -1.04 -0.77
N LYS A 12 -1.30 -1.44 -1.31
CA LYS A 12 -1.07 -1.48 -2.76
C LYS A 12 -2.17 -2.29 -3.44
N SER A 13 -2.76 -1.71 -4.49
CA SER A 13 -3.77 -2.34 -5.34
C SER A 13 -5.12 -2.66 -4.66
N CYS A 14 -5.35 -2.20 -3.42
CA CYS A 14 -6.69 -2.18 -2.82
C CYS A 14 -7.38 -0.84 -3.06
N ALA A 15 -8.62 -0.68 -2.57
CA ALA A 15 -9.36 0.57 -2.71
C ALA A 15 -8.68 1.74 -1.98
N GLY A 16 -8.88 2.95 -2.53
CA GLY A 16 -8.39 4.19 -1.93
C GLY A 16 -9.39 4.78 -0.94
N ILE A 17 -8.88 5.47 0.07
CA ILE A 17 -9.66 6.22 1.05
C ILE A 17 -9.62 7.69 0.67
N LYS A 18 -10.80 8.31 0.51
CA LYS A 18 -10.91 9.75 0.29
C LYS A 18 -10.57 10.52 1.56
N VAL A 19 -9.77 11.58 1.44
CA VAL A 19 -9.38 12.47 2.54
C VAL A 19 -9.61 13.92 2.16
N GLN A 20 -9.81 14.80 3.15
CA GLN A 20 -9.95 16.24 2.91
C GLN A 20 -8.59 16.94 2.82
N GLU A 21 -7.59 16.39 3.50
CA GLU A 21 -6.23 16.90 3.55
C GLU A 21 -5.24 15.74 3.66
N ALA A 22 -4.02 15.96 3.16
CA ALA A 22 -2.93 15.01 3.25
C ALA A 22 -1.60 15.76 3.39
N LEU A 23 -0.67 15.19 4.16
CA LEU A 23 0.71 15.64 4.19
C LEU A 23 1.44 15.08 2.98
N VAL A 24 2.22 15.91 2.29
CA VAL A 24 3.15 15.44 1.26
C VAL A 24 4.45 15.05 1.93
N THR A 25 4.82 13.79 1.83
CA THR A 25 6.09 13.25 2.36
C THR A 25 6.98 12.76 1.23
N LYS A 26 8.25 12.47 1.53
CA LYS A 26 9.16 11.85 0.54
C LYS A 26 8.69 10.47 0.04
N TYR A 27 7.79 9.79 0.76
CA TYR A 27 7.24 8.49 0.35
C TYR A 27 5.84 8.59 -0.25
N GLY A 28 5.26 9.79 -0.36
CA GLY A 28 3.91 10.03 -0.86
C GLY A 28 2.99 10.70 0.15
N LEU A 29 1.69 10.67 -0.13
CA LEU A 29 0.67 11.28 0.72
C LEU A 29 0.53 10.52 2.05
N ALA A 30 0.43 11.25 3.16
CA ALA A 30 0.20 10.70 4.49
C ALA A 30 -0.99 11.36 5.19
N LEU A 31 -1.66 10.62 6.06
CA LEU A 31 -2.80 11.11 6.82
C LEU A 31 -2.31 12.06 7.94
N PRO A 32 -2.79 13.31 8.04
CA PRO A 32 -2.30 14.27 9.04
C PRO A 32 -2.50 13.81 10.49
N SER A 33 -3.63 13.17 10.78
CA SER A 33 -3.96 12.66 12.12
C SER A 33 -3.14 11.44 12.54
N ASN A 34 -2.56 10.73 11.57
CA ASN A 34 -1.66 9.61 11.81
C ASN A 34 -0.65 9.51 10.66
N PRO A 35 0.49 10.25 10.74
CA PRO A 35 1.46 10.31 9.64
C PRO A 35 2.16 8.98 9.35
N ARG A 36 1.93 7.96 10.19
CA ARG A 36 2.39 6.59 9.94
C ARG A 36 1.45 5.84 8.98
N ILE A 37 0.31 6.40 8.61
CA ILE A 37 -0.50 5.88 7.51
C ILE A 37 -0.20 6.74 6.27
N PHE A 38 0.52 6.15 5.32
CA PHE A 38 0.83 6.78 4.05
C PHE A 38 0.47 5.87 2.88
N ASP A 39 0.44 6.49 1.73
CA ASP A 39 0.11 5.89 0.46
C ASP A 39 1.08 4.74 0.13
N ARG A 40 0.52 3.56 -0.19
CA ARG A 40 1.24 2.30 -0.49
C ARG A 40 2.23 1.87 0.60
N ARG A 41 1.84 2.01 1.87
CA ARG A 41 2.57 1.48 3.03
C ARG A 41 2.54 -0.03 3.15
N TRP A 42 1.43 -0.66 2.75
CA TRP A 42 1.27 -2.11 2.78
C TRP A 42 1.27 -2.70 1.37
N MET A 43 1.65 -3.97 1.30
CA MET A 43 1.63 -4.75 0.08
C MET A 43 1.25 -6.20 0.40
N ILE A 44 0.46 -6.82 -0.47
CA ILE A 44 0.21 -8.27 -0.41
C ILE A 44 1.29 -8.96 -1.23
N VAL A 45 1.84 -10.05 -0.71
CA VAL A 45 2.86 -10.88 -1.37
C VAL A 45 2.43 -12.34 -1.41
N LYS A 46 2.86 -13.05 -2.45
CA LYS A 46 2.79 -14.51 -2.60
C LYS A 46 4.20 -15.01 -2.88
N ASP A 47 4.71 -15.92 -2.07
CA ASP A 47 6.08 -16.46 -2.19
C ASP A 47 7.15 -15.35 -2.30
N GLY A 48 6.98 -14.29 -1.49
CA GLY A 48 7.86 -13.12 -1.48
C GLY A 48 7.66 -12.16 -2.66
N ARG A 49 6.82 -12.46 -3.66
CA ARG A 49 6.56 -11.58 -4.80
C ARG A 49 5.32 -10.74 -4.61
N HIS A 50 5.41 -9.46 -4.92
CA HIS A 50 4.28 -8.54 -4.85
C HIS A 50 3.08 -9.03 -5.67
N GLN A 51 1.88 -8.81 -5.13
CA GLN A 51 0.62 -8.97 -5.84
C GLN A 51 0.06 -7.60 -6.24
N SER A 52 -0.69 -7.59 -7.33
CA SER A 52 -1.39 -6.42 -7.83
C SER A 52 -2.71 -6.84 -8.49
N GLN A 53 -3.57 -5.88 -8.82
CA GLN A 53 -4.81 -6.13 -9.56
C GLN A 53 -4.58 -6.83 -10.92
N ARG A 54 -3.37 -6.76 -11.49
CA ARG A 54 -3.01 -7.50 -12.72
C ARG A 54 -2.98 -9.01 -12.51
N PHE A 55 -2.72 -9.45 -11.29
CA PHE A 55 -2.69 -10.87 -10.90
C PHE A 55 -3.96 -11.26 -10.13
N LEU A 56 -4.40 -10.41 -9.19
CA LEU A 56 -5.53 -10.62 -8.30
C LEU A 56 -6.51 -9.44 -8.42
N SER A 57 -7.34 -9.43 -9.47
CA SER A 57 -8.27 -8.31 -9.74
C SER A 57 -9.22 -8.01 -8.56
N ARG A 58 -9.61 -9.03 -7.79
CA ARG A 58 -10.43 -8.92 -6.58
C ARG A 58 -9.83 -8.05 -5.47
N MET A 59 -8.53 -7.70 -5.53
CA MET A 59 -7.92 -6.76 -4.58
C MET A 59 -8.67 -5.41 -4.54
N ALA A 60 -9.27 -4.98 -5.67
CA ALA A 60 -10.07 -3.76 -5.75
C ALA A 60 -11.31 -3.77 -4.83
N LEU A 61 -11.77 -4.95 -4.41
CA LEU A 61 -12.93 -5.11 -3.52
C LEU A 61 -12.55 -5.04 -2.03
N ILE A 62 -11.26 -5.07 -1.70
CA ILE A 62 -10.80 -4.83 -0.34
C ILE A 62 -10.89 -3.33 -0.09
N GLN A 63 -11.71 -2.95 0.90
CA GLN A 63 -12.01 -1.58 1.32
C GLN A 63 -11.29 -1.29 2.64
N PRO A 64 -10.16 -0.58 2.63
CA PRO A 64 -9.51 -0.14 3.85
C PRO A 64 -10.27 1.05 4.45
N SER A 65 -10.25 1.16 5.78
CA SER A 65 -10.67 2.36 6.51
C SER A 65 -9.69 2.65 7.64
N PHE A 66 -9.56 3.93 8.02
CA PHE A 66 -8.66 4.32 9.10
C PHE A 66 -9.29 4.00 10.47
N VAL A 67 -8.49 3.40 11.35
CA VAL A 67 -8.81 3.26 12.77
C VAL A 67 -7.67 3.85 13.60
N LYS A 68 -7.89 4.06 14.91
CA LYS A 68 -6.95 4.75 15.81
C LYS A 68 -5.49 4.30 15.63
N ASP A 69 -5.26 3.00 15.61
CA ASP A 69 -3.93 2.40 15.60
C ASP A 69 -3.63 1.61 14.30
N GLY A 70 -4.28 1.97 13.18
CA GLY A 70 -3.98 1.36 11.87
C GLY A 70 -5.16 1.35 10.90
N LEU A 71 -5.46 0.18 10.33
CA LEU A 71 -6.54 0.00 9.35
C LEU A 71 -7.56 -1.04 9.81
N CYS A 72 -8.80 -0.90 9.34
CA CYS A 72 -9.74 -2.00 9.21
C CYS A 72 -9.87 -2.34 7.71
N LEU A 73 -9.68 -3.60 7.33
CA LEU A 73 -9.89 -4.10 5.98
C LEU A 73 -11.22 -4.84 5.92
N GLN A 74 -12.05 -4.44 4.97
CA GLN A 74 -13.37 -5.02 4.74
C GLN A 74 -13.44 -5.56 3.32
N ALA A 75 -14.13 -6.68 3.12
CA ALA A 75 -14.37 -7.24 1.79
C ALA A 75 -15.70 -8.02 1.78
N PRO A 76 -16.31 -8.23 0.61
CA PRO A 76 -17.57 -8.97 0.50
C PRO A 76 -17.49 -10.35 1.18
N ASN A 77 -18.48 -10.65 2.03
CA ASN A 77 -18.62 -11.92 2.76
C ASN A 77 -17.44 -12.28 3.69
N MET A 78 -16.63 -11.31 4.08
CA MET A 78 -15.52 -11.50 5.02
C MET A 78 -15.78 -10.76 6.33
N PRO A 79 -15.32 -11.28 7.47
CA PRO A 79 -15.30 -10.50 8.71
C PRO A 79 -14.33 -9.33 8.57
N ASP A 80 -14.56 -8.27 9.35
CA ASP A 80 -13.64 -7.14 9.45
C ASP A 80 -12.26 -7.60 9.95
N LEU A 81 -11.20 -7.15 9.29
CA LEU A 81 -9.81 -7.46 9.65
C LEU A 81 -9.08 -6.21 10.13
N HIS A 82 -8.72 -6.18 11.41
CA HIS A 82 -7.95 -5.08 11.98
C HIS A 82 -6.45 -5.29 11.80
N ILE A 83 -5.79 -4.29 11.21
CA ILE A 83 -4.35 -4.25 10.97
C ILE A 83 -3.75 -3.16 11.85
N SER A 84 -3.04 -3.56 12.91
CA SER A 84 -2.33 -2.61 13.78
C SER A 84 -1.01 -2.16 13.15
N ILE A 85 -0.66 -0.90 13.40
CA ILE A 85 0.64 -0.32 13.04
C ILE A 85 1.48 0.01 14.29
N ASN A 86 0.91 -0.21 15.47
CA ASN A 86 1.54 0.06 16.75
C ASN A 86 1.24 -1.09 17.75
N PRO A 87 2.20 -1.99 18.00
CA PRO A 87 3.53 -2.05 17.40
C PRO A 87 3.49 -2.51 15.94
N LEU A 88 4.58 -2.27 15.19
CA LEU A 88 4.78 -2.94 13.90
C LEU A 88 5.03 -4.45 14.11
N PRO A 89 4.76 -5.30 13.10
CA PRO A 89 5.19 -6.68 13.12
C PRO A 89 6.71 -6.79 13.25
N LYS A 90 7.20 -7.87 13.85
CA LYS A 90 8.63 -8.07 14.12
C LYS A 90 9.33 -8.96 13.08
N GLU A 91 8.58 -9.83 12.43
CA GLU A 91 9.11 -10.79 11.46
C GLU A 91 9.45 -10.08 10.16
N SER A 92 10.74 -10.06 9.81
CA SER A 92 11.20 -9.53 8.53
C SER A 92 11.08 -10.58 7.43
N MET A 93 10.65 -10.17 6.25
CA MET A 93 10.49 -11.00 5.06
C MET A 93 11.13 -10.31 3.86
N GLN A 94 12.07 -10.99 3.21
CA GLN A 94 12.60 -10.55 1.93
C GLN A 94 11.49 -10.66 0.88
N CYS A 95 11.17 -9.54 0.25
CA CYS A 95 10.18 -9.45 -0.80
C CYS A 95 10.82 -8.94 -2.10
N TYR A 96 10.06 -9.06 -3.19
CA TYR A 96 10.44 -8.57 -4.51
C TYR A 96 9.27 -7.79 -5.12
N PHE A 97 9.54 -6.52 -5.40
CA PHE A 97 8.67 -5.67 -6.19
C PHE A 97 9.18 -5.70 -7.63
N TRP A 98 8.51 -6.44 -8.51
CA TRP A 98 9.12 -6.90 -9.76
C TRP A 98 10.47 -7.58 -9.48
N ASP A 99 11.56 -7.07 -10.06
CA ASP A 99 12.93 -7.55 -9.83
C ASP A 99 13.65 -6.79 -8.71
N ASP A 100 13.01 -5.77 -8.10
CA ASP A 100 13.62 -4.99 -7.03
C ASP A 100 13.47 -5.68 -5.67
N PRO A 101 14.58 -6.00 -4.98
CA PRO A 101 14.49 -6.49 -3.62
C PRO A 101 13.96 -5.40 -2.68
N VAL A 102 13.03 -5.78 -1.81
CA VAL A 102 12.49 -4.88 -0.79
C VAL A 102 12.24 -5.66 0.51
N LEU A 103 12.47 -5.02 1.65
CA LEU A 103 12.23 -5.64 2.95
C LEU A 103 10.83 -5.28 3.46
N GLY A 104 10.06 -6.30 3.82
CA GLY A 104 8.77 -6.15 4.48
C GLY A 104 8.78 -6.72 5.89
N LEU A 105 7.93 -6.19 6.76
CA LEU A 105 7.56 -6.76 8.04
C LEU A 105 6.22 -7.47 7.87
N ARG A 106 6.23 -8.77 8.10
CA ARG A 106 5.12 -9.67 7.83
C ARG A 106 4.13 -9.70 9.00
N TYR A 107 2.84 -9.58 8.70
CA TYR A 107 1.77 -9.82 9.66
C TYR A 107 1.55 -11.31 9.93
N ASP A 108 0.86 -11.62 11.02
CA ASP A 108 0.65 -12.99 11.47
C ASP A 108 -0.22 -13.85 10.52
N ASP A 109 -0.30 -15.14 10.84
CA ASP A 109 -1.04 -16.12 10.03
C ASP A 109 -2.57 -15.87 10.01
N ASN A 110 -3.13 -15.06 10.93
CA ASN A 110 -4.55 -14.70 10.86
C ASN A 110 -4.82 -13.76 9.68
N VAL A 111 -3.93 -12.80 9.45
CA VAL A 111 -3.99 -11.92 8.27
C VAL A 111 -3.81 -12.74 6.99
N SER A 112 -2.86 -13.68 6.99
CA SER A 112 -2.64 -14.58 5.86
C SER A 112 -3.88 -15.43 5.56
N HIS A 113 -4.50 -16.02 6.58
CA HIS A 113 -5.71 -16.80 6.44
C HIS A 113 -6.86 -15.96 5.88
N TRP A 114 -7.07 -14.75 6.38
CA TRP A 114 -8.11 -13.85 5.86
C TRP A 114 -7.92 -13.57 4.37
N LEU A 115 -6.69 -13.27 3.94
CA LEU A 115 -6.38 -13.03 2.52
C LEU A 115 -6.67 -14.27 1.66
N ARG A 116 -6.20 -15.44 2.09
CA ARG A 116 -6.40 -16.71 1.37
C ARG A 116 -7.86 -17.07 1.23
N THR A 117 -8.63 -16.91 2.31
CA THR A 117 -10.07 -17.14 2.31
C THR A 117 -10.78 -16.16 1.36
N PHE A 118 -10.43 -14.87 1.40
CA PHE A 118 -11.03 -13.88 0.51
C PHE A 118 -10.71 -14.12 -0.98
N PHE A 119 -9.49 -14.53 -1.30
CA PHE A 119 -9.08 -14.81 -2.68
C PHE A 119 -9.39 -16.24 -3.14
N GLU A 120 -9.89 -17.11 -2.26
CA GLU A 120 -10.15 -18.53 -2.51
C GLU A 120 -8.89 -19.26 -3.03
N MET A 121 -7.75 -19.03 -2.37
CA MET A 121 -6.46 -19.56 -2.76
C MET A 121 -5.87 -20.49 -1.70
N GLU A 122 -5.29 -21.60 -2.13
CA GLU A 122 -4.52 -22.49 -1.27
C GLU A 122 -3.14 -21.93 -0.93
N ASP A 123 -2.52 -21.22 -1.89
CA ASP A 123 -1.21 -20.62 -1.70
C ASP A 123 -1.18 -19.61 -0.55
N LYS A 124 -0.04 -19.47 0.11
CA LYS A 124 0.12 -18.49 1.17
C LYS A 124 0.16 -17.07 0.59
N LEU A 125 -0.70 -16.19 1.12
CA LEU A 125 -0.66 -14.75 0.88
C LEU A 125 -0.28 -14.06 2.18
N ASP A 126 0.70 -13.16 2.15
CA ASP A 126 1.13 -12.40 3.31
C ASP A 126 0.89 -10.91 3.08
N LEU A 127 0.45 -10.21 4.12
CA LEU A 127 0.48 -8.76 4.15
C LEU A 127 1.81 -8.33 4.76
N VAL A 128 2.51 -7.42 4.07
CA VAL A 128 3.75 -6.83 4.57
C VAL A 128 3.65 -5.31 4.65
N VAL A 129 4.32 -4.74 5.65
CA VAL A 129 4.50 -3.30 5.87
C VAL A 129 5.97 -2.98 6.00
N PHE A 130 6.44 -1.82 5.58
CA PHE A 130 7.82 -1.44 5.89
C PHE A 130 7.94 -0.63 7.19
N ASP A 131 9.13 -0.71 7.79
CA ASP A 131 9.53 0.08 8.95
C ASP A 131 9.89 1.50 8.49
N ASP A 132 9.07 2.48 8.85
CA ASP A 132 9.25 3.88 8.46
C ASP A 132 10.51 4.53 9.05
N GLN A 133 11.13 3.93 10.07
CA GLN A 133 12.38 4.40 10.64
C GLN A 133 13.62 3.84 9.93
N LYS A 134 13.49 2.71 9.22
CA LYS A 134 14.61 2.01 8.56
C LYS A 134 14.49 1.98 7.05
N PHE A 135 13.31 2.20 6.51
CA PHE A 135 13.05 2.09 5.08
C PHE A 135 13.60 3.30 4.36
N GLU A 136 14.60 3.09 3.51
CA GLU A 136 15.22 4.16 2.73
C GLU A 136 14.41 4.51 1.46
N GLY A 137 13.43 3.68 1.10
CA GLY A 137 12.71 3.81 -0.17
C GLY A 137 13.41 3.08 -1.31
N ARG A 138 12.65 2.74 -2.35
CA ARG A 138 13.21 2.31 -3.63
C ARG A 138 13.33 3.53 -4.52
N LEU A 139 14.43 3.69 -5.24
CA LEU A 139 14.56 4.75 -6.23
C LEU A 139 13.44 4.63 -7.27
N CYS A 140 12.89 5.76 -7.70
CA CYS A 140 12.01 5.80 -8.86
C CYS A 140 12.79 5.32 -10.10
N LYS A 141 12.47 4.12 -10.61
CA LYS A 141 13.10 3.53 -11.80
C LYS A 141 12.20 3.67 -13.03
N ASN A 142 12.80 3.68 -14.21
CA ASN A 142 12.11 3.66 -15.51
C ASN A 142 11.03 4.74 -15.65
N CYS A 143 11.36 5.97 -15.29
CA CYS A 143 10.54 7.14 -15.61
C CYS A 143 10.64 7.44 -17.11
N GLU A 144 10.07 6.56 -17.96
CA GLU A 144 9.96 6.78 -19.41
C GLU A 144 9.15 8.04 -19.74
N VAL A 145 8.32 8.46 -18.78
CA VAL A 145 7.57 9.71 -18.82
C VAL A 145 8.43 10.84 -18.22
N PRO A 146 8.74 11.90 -18.98
CA PRO A 146 9.48 13.05 -18.47
C PRO A 146 8.77 13.70 -17.27
N ASN A 147 9.55 14.18 -16.30
CA ASN A 147 9.08 15.00 -15.16
C ASN A 147 8.13 14.32 -14.15
N ILE A 148 8.07 12.98 -14.08
CA ILE A 148 7.24 12.29 -13.07
C ILE A 148 7.92 12.16 -11.70
N ALA A 149 9.26 12.23 -11.66
CA ALA A 149 10.09 12.17 -10.46
C ALA A 149 11.42 12.89 -10.74
N ARG A 150 12.10 13.33 -9.69
CA ARG A 150 13.45 13.91 -9.74
C ARG A 150 14.49 12.86 -9.28
N ASP A 151 15.74 13.09 -9.64
CA ASP A 151 16.85 12.29 -9.13
C ASP A 151 16.87 12.29 -7.60
N GLY A 152 16.89 11.10 -7.00
CA GLY A 152 16.85 10.90 -5.56
C GLY A 152 15.45 10.80 -4.96
N ASP A 153 14.38 11.01 -5.75
CA ASP A 153 13.03 10.67 -5.30
C ASP A 153 12.91 9.16 -5.08
N VAL A 154 12.21 8.81 -4.01
CA VAL A 154 12.00 7.43 -3.62
C VAL A 154 10.52 7.10 -3.54
N VAL A 155 10.21 5.84 -3.81
CA VAL A 155 8.89 5.25 -3.66
C VAL A 155 8.91 4.14 -2.63
N ALA A 156 7.75 3.93 -2.03
CA ALA A 156 7.47 2.77 -1.22
C ALA A 156 7.11 1.57 -2.11
N TYR A 157 5.90 1.05 -1.97
CA TYR A 157 5.34 0.01 -2.82
C TYR A 157 4.55 0.59 -4.03
N HIS A 158 4.82 1.85 -4.40
CA HIS A 158 4.36 2.44 -5.66
C HIS A 158 5.10 1.85 -6.86
N ASP A 159 4.51 1.94 -8.05
CA ASP A 159 5.18 1.52 -9.28
C ASP A 159 6.24 2.53 -9.74
N MET A 160 5.92 3.84 -9.78
CA MET A 160 6.79 4.85 -10.41
C MET A 160 6.95 6.15 -9.63
N SER A 161 5.88 6.69 -9.02
CA SER A 161 5.90 7.98 -8.34
C SER A 161 5.23 7.90 -6.97
N PRO A 162 5.70 8.66 -5.96
CA PRO A 162 5.09 8.73 -4.63
C PRO A 162 3.71 9.41 -4.62
N VAL A 163 3.38 10.16 -5.67
CA VAL A 163 2.07 10.83 -5.82
C VAL A 163 1.50 10.52 -7.20
N HIS A 164 0.23 10.11 -7.24
CA HIS A 164 -0.50 9.88 -8.49
C HIS A 164 -1.45 11.06 -8.76
N LEU A 165 -1.33 11.67 -9.95
CA LEU A 165 -2.20 12.74 -10.41
C LEU A 165 -3.09 12.22 -11.54
N CYS A 166 -4.40 12.40 -11.39
CA CYS A 166 -5.39 12.08 -12.41
C CYS A 166 -6.17 13.35 -12.73
N SER A 167 -6.40 13.63 -14.02
CA SER A 167 -7.34 14.64 -14.46
C SER A 167 -8.73 14.04 -14.61
N LEU A 168 -9.75 14.81 -14.23
CA LEU A 168 -11.13 14.54 -14.63
C LEU A 168 -11.47 15.48 -15.81
N GLU A 169 -12.21 14.98 -16.79
CA GLU A 169 -12.76 15.85 -17.84
C GLU A 169 -13.63 16.93 -17.19
N SER A 170 -13.57 18.15 -17.71
CA SER A 170 -14.44 19.23 -17.24
C SER A 170 -15.87 18.90 -17.66
N VAL A 171 -16.78 18.81 -16.69
CA VAL A 171 -18.23 18.63 -16.92
C VAL A 171 -18.83 19.92 -17.49
#